data_AF-A0A6M1ZJR2-F1
#
_entry.id   AF-A0A6M1ZJR2-F1
#
_cell.length_a   1.000
_cell.length_b   1.000
_cell.length_c   1.000
_cell.angle_alpha   90.00
_cell.angle_beta   90.00
_cell.angle_gamma   90.00
#
_symmetry.space_group_name_H-M   'P 1'
#
loop_
_entity.id
_entity.type
_entity.pdbx_description
1 polymer ?
#
loop_
_entity_poly.entity_id
_entity_poly.type
_entity_poly.pdbx_seq_one_letter_code
_entity_poly.pdbx_strand_id
1 'polypeptide(L)'
;MITINQIGISLLIGIVVFFLYQKIATIIDDYRYRPIGKLVDVEGYQLHIHSTGEGGPAVVLDAGLSGTSLGWSLVQSEVSKFTQVCSYDRGDMLGAMNLLQKEPVKI
;
A
#
# COMPACT_ATOMS: atom_id res chain seq x y z
N MET A 1 -19.23 -5.29 -46.51
CA MET A 1 -18.50 -4.02 -46.57
C MET A 1 -18.62 -3.34 -45.21
N ILE A 2 -17.55 -3.29 -44.41
CA ILE A 2 -17.57 -2.68 -43.07
C ILE A 2 -17.55 -1.16 -43.26
N THR A 3 -18.49 -0.44 -42.65
CA THR A 3 -18.57 1.03 -42.73
C THR A 3 -17.81 1.69 -41.57
N ILE A 4 -17.44 2.95 -41.74
CA ILE A 4 -16.73 3.75 -40.72
C ILE A 4 -17.46 3.72 -39.36
N ASN A 5 -18.79 3.74 -39.37
CA ASN A 5 -19.61 3.65 -38.15
C ASN A 5 -19.42 2.33 -37.40
N GLN A 6 -19.26 1.21 -38.11
CA GLN A 6 -19.04 -0.11 -37.51
C GLN A 6 -17.66 -0.21 -36.83
N ILE A 7 -16.65 0.44 -37.42
CA ILE A 7 -15.31 0.55 -36.81
C ILE A 7 -15.37 1.41 -35.55
N GLY A 8 -16.05 2.56 -35.62
CA GLY A 8 -16.22 3.46 -34.48
C GLY A 8 -16.92 2.80 -33.29
N ILE A 9 -18.01 2.06 -33.53
CA ILE A 9 -18.72 1.30 -32.50
C ILE A 9 -17.82 0.23 -31.88
N SER A 10 -17.07 -0.51 -32.68
CA SER A 10 -16.17 -1.57 -32.18
C SER A 10 -15.07 -0.99 -31.28
N LEU A 11 -14.50 0.16 -31.64
CA LEU A 11 -13.50 0.85 -30.82
C LEU A 11 -14.11 1.34 -29.50
N LEU A 12 -15.31 1.91 -29.55
CA LEU A 12 -16.01 2.37 -28.36
C LEU A 12 -16.26 1.20 -27.38
N ILE A 13 -16.72 0.06 -27.89
CA ILE A 13 -16.94 -1.14 -27.08
C ILE A 13 -15.63 -1.61 -26.45
N GLY A 14 -14.53 -1.67 -27.23
CA GLY A 14 -13.22 -2.04 -26.72
C GLY A 14 -12.75 -1.14 -25.57
N ILE A 15 -12.94 0.18 -25.71
CA ILE A 15 -12.59 1.15 -24.67
C ILE A 15 -13.44 0.93 -23.41
N VAL A 16 -14.76 0.76 -23.55
CA VAL A 16 -15.66 0.51 -22.41
C VAL A 16 -15.26 -0.77 -21.67
N VAL A 17 -15.02 -1.85 -22.41
CA VAL A 17 -14.58 -3.14 -21.83
C VAL A 17 -13.23 -2.98 -21.12
N PHE A 18 -12.28 -2.25 -21.71
CA PHE A 18 -10.99 -1.97 -21.07
C PHE A 18 -11.17 -1.22 -19.74
N PHE A 19 -11.98 -0.16 -19.70
CA PHE A 19 -12.22 0.58 -18.46
C PHE A 19 -12.93 -0.26 -17.40
N LEU A 20 -13.90 -1.09 -17.78
CA LEU A 20 -14.57 -2.01 -16.86
C LEU A 20 -13.58 -3.03 -16.29
N TYR A 21 -12.74 -3.62 -17.15
CA TYR A 21 -11.70 -4.54 -16.74
C TYR A 21 -10.73 -3.88 -15.75
N GLN A 22 -10.22 -2.68 -16.07
CA GLN A 22 -9.32 -1.94 -15.19
C GLN A 22 -9.97 -1.67 -13.82
N LYS A 23 -11.23 -1.24 -13.79
CA LYS A 23 -11.95 -0.99 -12.54
C LYS A 23 -12.10 -2.26 -11.69
N ILE A 24 -12.46 -3.39 -12.30
CA ILE A 24 -12.62 -4.65 -11.59
C ILE A 24 -11.26 -5.16 -11.08
N ALA A 25 -10.22 -5.11 -11.93
CA ALA A 25 -8.87 -5.52 -11.56
C ALA A 25 -8.36 -4.73 -10.35
N THR A 26 -8.51 -3.40 -10.33
CA THR A 26 -8.11 -2.56 -9.18
C THR A 26 -8.82 -2.95 -7.89
N ILE A 27 -10.14 -3.24 -7.95
CA ILE A 27 -10.90 -3.67 -6.76
C ILE A 27 -10.41 -5.02 -6.25
N ILE A 28 -10.15 -5.96 -7.16
CA ILE A 28 -9.62 -7.29 -6.81
C ILE A 28 -8.23 -7.16 -6.19
N ASP A 29 -7.37 -6.31 -6.74
CA ASP A 29 -6.02 -6.10 -6.23
C ASP A 29 -6.03 -5.46 -4.83
N ASP A 30 -6.88 -4.46 -4.59
CA ASP A 30 -7.05 -3.87 -3.25
C ASP A 30 -7.55 -4.88 -2.23
N TYR A 31 -8.44 -5.79 -2.65
CA TYR A 31 -8.91 -6.88 -1.79
C TYR A 31 -7.82 -7.93 -1.51
N ARG A 32 -7.04 -8.31 -2.53
CA ARG A 32 -5.99 -9.34 -2.42
C ARG A 32 -4.73 -8.85 -1.72
N TYR A 33 -4.38 -7.58 -1.90
CA TYR A 33 -3.14 -6.98 -1.43
C TYR A 33 -3.42 -5.79 -0.50
N ARG A 34 -4.21 -6.04 0.54
CA ARG A 34 -4.42 -5.01 1.58
C ARG A 34 -3.08 -4.57 2.15
N PRO A 35 -2.79 -3.26 2.17
CA PRO A 35 -1.53 -2.77 2.71
C PRO A 35 -1.41 -3.16 4.18
N ILE A 36 -0.29 -3.80 4.51
CA ILE A 36 0.00 -4.34 5.83
C ILE A 36 0.54 -3.22 6.70
N GLY A 37 -0.07 -3.01 7.86
CA GLY A 37 0.29 -1.92 8.78
C GLY A 37 -0.88 -0.97 9.02
N LYS A 38 -0.59 0.13 9.70
CA LYS A 38 -1.53 1.18 10.07
C LYS A 38 -0.94 2.53 9.73
N LEU A 39 -1.80 3.45 9.31
CA LEU A 39 -1.48 4.87 9.26
C LEU A 39 -1.71 5.48 10.62
N VAL A 40 -0.70 6.18 11.10
CA VAL A 40 -0.67 6.79 12.42
C VAL A 40 -0.35 8.27 12.26
N ASP A 41 -1.19 9.12 12.83
CA ASP A 41 -0.95 10.57 12.86
C ASP A 41 -0.07 10.90 14.07
N VAL A 42 1.09 11.50 13.82
CA VAL A 42 2.03 11.98 14.84
C VAL A 42 2.29 13.45 14.58
N GLU A 43 1.66 14.32 15.38
CA GLU A 43 1.83 15.78 15.30
C GLU A 43 1.57 16.37 13.89
N GLY A 44 0.62 15.80 13.15
CA GLY A 44 0.28 16.23 11.78
C GLY A 44 1.08 15.53 10.68
N TYR A 45 2.00 14.63 11.04
CA TYR A 45 2.71 13.76 10.12
C TYR A 45 2.04 12.38 10.07
N GLN A 46 1.71 11.93 8.86
CA GLN A 46 1.21 10.56 8.67
C GLN A 46 2.38 9.60 8.50
N LEU A 47 2.50 8.65 9.42
CA LEU A 47 3.48 7.59 9.39
C LEU A 47 2.79 6.27 9.08
N HIS A 48 3.33 5.53 8.12
CA HIS A 48 2.95 4.14 7.90
C HIS A 48 3.77 3.25 8.83
N ILE A 49 3.10 2.55 9.75
CA ILE A 49 3.72 1.71 10.78
C ILE A 49 3.23 0.27 10.63
N HIS A 50 4.14 -0.68 10.58
CA HIS A 50 3.84 -2.10 10.57
C HIS A 50 4.48 -2.81 11.77
N SER A 51 3.63 -3.29 12.68
CA SER A 51 4.03 -3.96 13.92
C SER A 51 3.69 -5.45 13.90
N THR A 52 4.62 -6.27 14.37
CA THR A 52 4.48 -7.74 14.49
C THR A 52 5.15 -8.24 15.77
N GLY A 53 4.71 -9.40 16.27
CA GLY A 53 5.20 -9.96 17.52
C GLY A 53 4.56 -9.29 18.74
N GLU A 54 4.82 -9.86 19.91
CA GLU A 54 4.24 -9.43 21.19
C GLU A 54 5.31 -9.44 22.28
N GLY A 55 5.06 -8.75 23.39
CA GLY A 55 5.99 -8.64 24.52
C GLY A 55 6.97 -7.47 24.41
N GLY A 56 8.00 -7.47 25.24
CA GLY A 56 8.99 -6.40 25.29
C GLY A 56 10.40 -6.90 25.57
N PRO A 57 11.43 -6.10 25.25
CA PRO A 57 11.36 -4.70 24.79
C PRO A 57 11.00 -4.55 23.31
N ALA A 58 10.23 -3.51 22.96
CA ALA A 58 9.86 -3.23 21.58
C ALA A 58 11.09 -2.78 20.75
N VAL A 59 11.24 -3.34 19.56
CA VAL A 59 12.29 -2.98 18.59
C VAL A 59 11.70 -2.11 17.48
N VAL A 60 12.32 -0.96 17.18
CA VAL A 60 11.90 -0.08 16.09
C VAL A 60 12.91 -0.15 14.96
N LEU A 61 12.45 -0.48 13.76
CA LEU A 61 13.24 -0.60 12.55
C LEU A 61 13.01 0.63 11.67
N ASP A 62 14.09 1.33 11.41
CA ASP A 62 14.13 2.56 10.64
C ASP A 62 14.92 2.32 9.35
N ALA A 63 14.34 2.69 8.21
CA ALA A 63 15.03 2.56 6.94
C ALA A 63 15.95 3.78 6.71
N GLY A 64 17.11 3.55 6.11
CA GLY A 64 18.01 4.62 5.69
C GLY A 64 17.40 5.50 4.58
N LEU A 65 18.17 6.49 4.12
CA LEU A 65 17.76 7.37 3.01
C LEU A 65 17.27 6.58 1.80
N SER A 66 16.11 6.95 1.25
CA SER A 66 15.45 6.27 0.13
C SER A 66 14.99 4.82 0.40
N GLY A 67 15.10 4.34 1.64
CA GLY A 67 14.63 3.03 2.05
C GLY A 67 13.19 3.06 2.56
N THR A 68 12.52 1.91 2.49
CA THR A 68 11.19 1.69 3.06
C THR A 68 11.22 0.57 4.09
N SER A 69 10.17 0.47 4.89
CA SER A 69 9.86 -0.60 5.84
C SER A 69 10.00 -2.00 5.22
N LEU A 70 9.78 -2.12 3.90
CA LEU A 70 9.94 -3.37 3.15
C LEU A 70 11.37 -3.92 3.20
N GLY A 71 12.39 -3.05 3.28
CA GLY A 71 13.79 -3.45 3.42
C GLY A 71 14.05 -4.28 4.68
N TRP A 72 13.18 -4.17 5.69
CA TRP A 72 13.27 -4.91 6.94
C TRP A 72 12.42 -6.17 6.99
N SER A 73 11.66 -6.52 5.94
CA SER A 73 10.70 -7.64 5.95
C SER A 73 11.26 -8.96 6.49
N LEU A 74 12.46 -9.35 6.06
CA LEU A 74 13.11 -10.59 6.53
C LEU A 74 13.55 -10.49 8.00
N VAL A 75 14.13 -9.36 8.39
CA VAL A 75 14.60 -9.14 9.77
C VAL A 75 13.43 -9.06 10.73
N GLN A 76 12.40 -8.29 10.37
CA GLN A 76 11.19 -8.12 11.15
C GLN A 76 10.50 -9.47 11.40
N SER A 77 10.42 -10.35 10.39
CA SER A 77 9.88 -11.71 10.54
C SER A 77 10.60 -12.50 11.62
N GLU A 78 11.94 -12.48 11.64
CA GLU A 78 12.72 -13.22 12.64
C GLU A 78 12.67 -12.58 14.03
N VAL A 79 12.70 -11.25 14.13
CA VAL A 79 12.61 -10.53 15.40
C VAL A 79 11.25 -10.71 16.06
N SER A 80 10.17 -10.75 15.26
CA SER A 80 8.80 -10.92 15.74
C SER A 80 8.55 -12.21 16.52
N LYS A 81 9.44 -13.21 16.37
CA LYS A 81 9.33 -14.51 17.06
C LYS A 81 9.65 -14.41 18.55
N PHE A 82 10.40 -13.40 18.97
CA PHE A 82 10.89 -13.29 20.35
C PHE A 82 10.62 -11.94 21.02
N THR A 83 10.19 -10.91 20.27
CA THR A 83 9.73 -9.65 20.86
C THR A 83 8.83 -8.89 19.89
N GLN A 84 8.13 -7.86 20.40
CA GLN A 84 7.43 -6.91 19.55
C GLN A 84 8.42 -6.09 18.71
N VAL A 85 8.16 -6.00 17.40
CA VAL A 85 8.97 -5.23 16.46
C VAL A 85 8.07 -4.41 15.52
N CYS A 86 8.48 -3.17 15.28
CA CYS A 86 7.76 -2.22 14.42
C CYS A 86 8.70 -1.68 13.36
N SER A 87 8.32 -1.72 12.09
CA SER A 87 8.94 -0.91 11.03
C SER A 87 8.07 0.28 10.70
N TYR A 88 8.67 1.39 10.29
CA TYR A 88 7.93 2.56 9.84
C TYR A 88 8.56 3.18 8.60
N ASP A 89 7.71 3.79 7.78
CA ASP A 89 8.12 4.59 6.63
C ASP A 89 8.16 6.07 7.02
N ARG A 90 9.30 6.71 6.81
CA ARG A 90 9.40 8.17 6.87
C ARG A 90 8.56 8.72 5.73
N GLY A 91 7.75 9.76 5.98
CA GLY A 91 6.84 10.35 5.01
C GLY A 91 7.53 11.14 3.89
N ASP A 92 8.55 10.57 3.24
CA ASP A 92 9.16 11.13 2.04
C ASP A 92 8.64 10.46 0.76
N MET A 93 8.98 11.08 -0.37
CA MET A 93 8.25 11.20 -1.65
C MET A 93 7.59 9.95 -2.26
N LEU A 94 7.98 8.73 -1.89
CA LEU A 94 7.42 7.48 -2.44
C LEU A 94 6.31 6.84 -1.58
N GLY A 95 6.20 7.20 -0.29
CA GLY A 95 5.19 6.62 0.60
C GLY A 95 3.79 7.18 0.35
N ALA A 96 3.65 8.47 0.02
CA ALA A 96 2.37 9.17 0.05
C ALA A 96 1.32 8.68 -0.98
N MET A 97 1.73 8.06 -2.10
CA MET A 97 0.82 7.80 -3.21
C MET A 97 -0.25 6.72 -2.92
N ASN A 98 0.00 5.82 -1.95
CA ASN A 98 -0.99 4.85 -1.47
C ASN A 98 -1.56 5.18 -0.08
N LEU A 99 -1.09 6.26 0.56
CA LEU A 99 -1.46 6.59 1.95
C LEU A 99 -2.64 7.58 2.04
N LEU A 100 -3.00 8.23 0.94
CA LEU A 100 -4.14 9.17 0.91
C LEU A 100 -5.52 8.51 0.97
N GLN A 101 -5.59 7.18 1.05
CA GLN A 101 -6.86 6.44 0.94
C GLN A 101 -7.37 5.87 2.27
N LYS A 102 -6.65 6.05 3.37
CA LYS A 102 -7.07 5.58 4.70
C LYS A 102 -6.99 6.71 5.73
N GLU A 103 -8.09 6.92 6.44
CA GLU A 103 -8.15 7.81 7.61
C GLU A 103 -7.06 7.37 8.62
N PRO A 104 -6.18 8.28 9.06
CA PRO A 104 -5.13 7.94 10.01
C PRO A 104 -5.75 7.62 11.37
N VAL A 105 -5.17 6.63 12.05
CA VAL A 105 -5.50 6.36 13.46
C VAL A 105 -4.85 7.46 14.29
N LYS A 106 -5.67 8.28 14.95
CA LYS A 106 -5.21 9.22 15.96
C LYS A 106 -4.82 8.46 17.22
N ILE A 107 -3.60 8.69 17.69
CA ILE A 107 -3.15 8.27 19.03
C ILE A 107 -3.37 9.41 20.02
#